data_AF-A0A2R6EA99-F1
#
_entry.id   AF-A0A2R6EA99-F1
#
_cell.length_a   1.000
_cell.length_b   1.000
_cell.length_c   1.000
_cell.angle_alpha   90.00
_cell.angle_beta   90.00
_cell.angle_gamma   90.00
#
_symmetry.space_group_name_H-M   'P 1'
#
loop_
_entity.id
_entity.type
_entity.pdbx_description
1 polymer ?
#
loop_
_entity_poly.entity_id
_entity_poly.type
_entity_poly.pdbx_seq_one_letter_code
_entity_poly.pdbx_strand_id
1 'polypeptide(L)' 'MVQYLQNELGTSGHIDESGRARLTGSFDERPIGEAIDGHAETFVICDECGLPESWSVRVNSAVGRLA' A
#
# COMPACT_ATOMS: atom_id res chain seq x y z
N MET A 1 1.28 -1.69 -0.50
CA MET A 1 0.55 -1.80 0.77
C MET A 1 -0.04 -3.19 1.03
N VAL A 2 -1.18 -3.62 0.46
CA VAL A 2 -1.89 -4.85 0.95
C VAL A 2 -1.06 -6.14 0.90
N GLN A 3 -0.23 -6.33 -0.12
CA GLN A 3 0.68 -7.49 -0.17
C GLN A 3 1.71 -7.47 0.97
N TYR A 4 2.20 -6.29 1.35
CA TYR A 4 3.14 -6.13 2.46
C TYR A 4 2.48 -6.52 3.79
N LEU A 5 1.26 -6.01 4.05
CA LEU A 5 0.51 -6.38 5.25
C LEU A 5 0.22 -7.88 5.35
N GLN A 6 -0.06 -8.53 4.22
CA GLN A 6 -0.25 -10.00 4.18
C GLN A 6 1.02 -10.76 4.60
N ASN A 7 2.18 -10.29 4.16
CA ASN A 7 3.46 -10.92 4.51
C ASN A 7 3.81 -10.69 5.98
N GLU A 8 3.69 -9.45 6.47
CA GLU A 8 4.03 -9.10 7.86
C GLU A 8 3.10 -9.76 8.87
N LEU A 9 1.80 -9.80 8.59
CA LEU A 9 0.80 -10.37 9.49
C LEU A 9 0.59 -11.88 9.28
N GLY A 10 1.28 -12.49 8.31
CA GLY A 10 1.18 -13.91 8.00
C GLY A 10 -0.24 -14.35 7.59
N THR A 11 -0.96 -13.50 6.86
CA THR A 11 -2.37 -13.71 6.52
C THR A 11 -2.64 -13.52 5.03
N SER A 12 -3.75 -14.07 4.55
CA SER A 12 -4.34 -13.68 3.28
C SER A 12 -5.21 -12.41 3.41
N GLY A 13 -5.39 -11.72 2.29
CA GLY A 13 -6.28 -10.57 2.18
C GLY A 13 -6.42 -10.02 0.77
N HIS A 14 -7.35 -9.08 0.60
CA HIS A 14 -7.62 -8.42 -0.68
C HIS A 14 -8.15 -7.01 -0.46
N ILE A 15 -8.24 -6.23 -1.55
CA ILE A 15 -8.93 -4.94 -1.56
C ILE A 15 -10.34 -5.18 -2.11
N ASP A 16 -11.36 -4.78 -1.35
CA ASP A 16 -12.75 -4.87 -1.81
C ASP A 16 -13.11 -3.71 -2.76
N GLU A 17 -14.32 -3.74 -3.32
CA GLU A 17 -14.81 -2.73 -4.29
C GLU A 17 -14.84 -1.30 -3.72
N SER A 18 -14.85 -1.15 -2.40
CA SER A 18 -14.80 0.15 -1.73
C SER A 18 -13.38 0.69 -1.53
N GLY A 19 -12.37 -0.06 -1.95
CA GLY A 19 -10.96 0.27 -1.76
C GLY A 19 -10.43 -0.08 -0.36
N ARG A 20 -11.16 -0.85 0.45
CA ARG A 20 -10.71 -1.25 1.79
C ARG A 20 -9.97 -2.58 1.77
N ALA A 21 -8.87 -2.65 2.50
CA ALA A 21 -8.18 -3.90 2.76
C ALA A 21 -9.03 -4.79 3.69
N ARG A 22 -9.24 -6.04 3.29
CA ARG A 22 -9.87 -7.11 4.06
C ARG A 22 -8.84 -8.19 4.33
N LEU A 23 -8.49 -8.38 5.60
CA LEU A 23 -7.54 -9.38 6.08
C LEU A 23 -8.28 -10.49 6.82
N THR A 24 -7.84 -11.74 6.67
CA THR A 24 -8.49 -12.89 7.30
C THR A 24 -7.86 -13.21 8.65
N GLY A 25 -8.57 -12.98 9.75
CA GLY A 25 -8.08 -13.40 11.07
C GLY A 25 -8.56 -12.50 12.19
N SER A 26 -7.90 -12.61 13.35
CA SER A 26 -8.08 -11.71 14.48
C SER A 26 -6.74 -11.11 14.82
N PHE A 27 -6.68 -9.78 14.81
CA PHE A 27 -5.46 -9.02 15.03
C PHE A 27 -5.75 -7.95 16.07
N ASP A 28 -4.82 -7.77 16.99
CA ASP A 28 -4.80 -6.59 17.85
C ASP A 28 -4.42 -5.35 17.02
N GLU A 29 -4.82 -4.17 17.47
CA GLU A 29 -4.53 -2.91 16.77
C GLU A 29 -3.03 -2.62 16.65
N ARG A 30 -2.25 -3.09 17.64
CA ARG A 30 -0.80 -2.85 17.71
C ARG A 30 -0.01 -3.47 16.54
N PRO A 31 -0.10 -4.79 16.27
CA PRO A 31 0.53 -5.38 15.09
C PRO A 31 0.12 -4.73 13.76
N ILE A 32 -1.13 -4.28 13.66
CA ILE A 32 -1.62 -3.57 12.46
C ILE A 32 -0.89 -2.22 12.31
N GLY A 33 -0.79 -1.45 13.39
CA GLY A 33 -0.07 -0.18 13.41
C GLY A 33 1.40 -0.35 13.05
N GLU A 34 2.09 -1.30 13.70
CA GLU A 34 3.51 -1.59 13.44
C GLU A 34 3.75 -1.96 11.96
N ALA A 35 2.88 -2.75 11.35
CA ALA A 35 3.00 -3.09 9.92
C ALA A 35 2.71 -1.90 8.98
N ILE A 36 1.81 -1.00 9.36
CA ILE A 36 1.55 0.22 8.57
C ILE A 36 2.74 1.17 8.66
N ASP A 37 3.28 1.37 9.87
CA ASP A 37 4.43 2.24 10.11
C ASP A 37 5.67 1.69 9.39
N GLY A 38 5.94 0.39 9.48
CA GLY A 38 7.04 -0.24 8.73
C GLY A 38 6.89 -0.11 7.21
N HIS A 39 5.66 -0.16 6.68
CA HIS A 39 5.42 0.12 5.27
C HIS A 39 5.71 1.58 4.92
N ALA A 40 5.29 2.51 5.78
CA ALA A 40 5.50 3.94 5.57
C ALA A 40 6.99 4.28 5.58
N GLU A 41 7.72 3.81 6.60
CA GLU A 41 9.16 3.99 6.71
C GLU A 41 9.91 3.41 5.49
N THR A 42 9.52 2.23 5.01
CA THR A 42 10.25 1.56 3.91
C THR A 42 9.93 2.14 2.53
N PHE A 43 8.71 2.62 2.29
CA PHE A 43 8.24 2.92 0.93
C PHE A 43 7.62 4.31 0.74
N VAL A 44 7.37 5.05 1.82
CA VAL A 44 6.66 6.33 1.76
C VAL A 44 7.52 7.47 2.28
N ILE A 45 8.27 7.25 3.36
CA ILE A 45 9.09 8.28 4.00
C ILE A 45 10.49 8.27 3.37
N CYS A 46 10.98 9.46 3.02
CA CYS A 46 12.36 9.64 2.57
C CYS A 46 13.32 9.55 3.75
N ASP A 47 14.30 8.66 3.69
CA ASP A 47 15.32 8.48 4.74
C ASP A 47 16.19 9.72 5.00
N GLU A 48 16.35 10.60 4.00
CA GLU A 48 17.23 11.78 4.11
C GLU A 48 16.54 12.97 4.79
N CYS A 49 15.25 13.17 4.57
CA CYS A 49 14.53 14.37 5.01
C CYS A 49 13.31 14.09 5.90
N GLY A 50 12.89 12.83 6.03
CA GLY A 50 11.75 12.41 6.86
C GLY A 50 10.39 12.86 6.33
N LEU A 51 10.33 13.43 5.12
CA LEU A 51 9.09 13.85 4.48
C LEU A 51 8.55 12.72 3.58
N PRO A 52 7.22 12.62 3.43
CA PRO A 52 6.62 11.66 2.50
C PRO A 52 7.04 11.98 1.06
N GLU A 53 7.58 11.00 0.37
CA GLU A 53 7.99 11.10 -1.01
C GLU A 53 6.75 11.13 -1.93
N SER A 54 6.67 12.13 -2.81
CA SER A 54 5.61 12.19 -3.82
C SER A 54 6.07 11.54 -5.11
N TRP A 55 5.49 10.40 -5.47
CA TRP A 55 5.73 9.77 -6.77
C TRP A 55 4.64 10.14 -7.77
N SER A 56 5.03 10.31 -9.05
CA SER A 56 4.11 10.57 -10.15
C SER A 56 4.37 9.57 -11.27
N VAL A 57 3.33 8.86 -11.71
CA VAL A 57 3.43 7.92 -12.83
C VAL A 57 2.91 8.57 -14.10
N ARG A 58 3.70 8.56 -15.18
CA ARG A 58 3.23 8.91 -16.52
C ARG A 58 2.58 7.70 -17.15
N VAL A 59 1.26 7.76 -17.31
CA VAL A 59 0.51 6.81 -18.13
C VAL A 59 0.56 7.25 -19.60
N ASN A 60 1.14 6.42 -20.47
CA ASN A 60 1.12 6.63 -21.92
C ASN A 60 -0.16 5.99 -22.48
N SER A 61 -1.23 6.78 -22.57
CA SER A 61 -2.47 6.38 -23.24
C SER A 61 -2.40 6.77 -24.72
N ALA A 62 -1.86 5.87 -25.55
CA ALA A 62 -2.02 5.96 -26.99
C ALA A 62 -3.45 5.58 -27.38
N VAL A 63 -4.41 6.51 -27.21
CA VAL A 63 -5.73 6.38 -27.84
C VAL A 63 -5.62 6.93 -29.26
N GLY A 64 -5.40 6.03 -30.22
CA GLY A 64 -5.50 6.33 -31.64
C GLY A 64 -6.91 6.81 -31.96
N ARG A 65 -7.01 8.04 -32.46
CA ARG A 65 -8.24 8.58 -33.06
C ARG A 65 -8.40 7.89 -34.42
N LEU A 66 -9.31 6.93 -34.52
CA LEU A 66 -9.73 6.42 -35.83
C LEU A 66 -10.41 7.57 -36.59
N ALA A 67 -9.97 7.73 -37.84
CA ALA A 67 -10.42 8.75 -38.79
C ALA A 67 -11.89 8.60 -39.17
#